data_AF-A0A399SLC7-F1
#
_entry.id   AF-A0A399SLC7-F1
#
_cell.length_a   1.000
_cell.length_b   1.000
_cell.length_c   1.000
_cell.angle_alpha   90.00
_cell.angle_beta   90.00
_cell.angle_gamma   90.00
#
_symmetry.space_group_name_H-M   'P 1'
#
loop_
_entity.id
_entity.type
_entity.pdbx_description
1 polymer ?
#
loop_
_entity_poly.entity_id
_entity_poly.type
_entity_poly.pdbx_seq_one_letter_code
_entity_poly.pdbx_strand_id
1 'polypeptide(L)'
;MNDKDKQAFILYGSIAAVLGFASKLLYRPWIVSNALNDYGVQGFAPSFFYVAGACLLVVGFGSKNQVKDMLYAAAGATVYEVSQYFTSMTFDFKDLLAIAAGLGVALLLRKTILQRSCQNLINASDEDNATTDFQSIKT
;
A
#
# COMPACT_ATOMS: atom_id res chain seq x y z
N MET A 1 -6.32 -13.90 -8.43
CA MET A 1 -5.25 -13.50 -7.51
C MET A 1 -4.90 -14.70 -6.66
N ASN A 2 -3.65 -15.13 -6.68
CA ASN A 2 -3.20 -16.30 -5.92
C ASN A 2 -3.13 -15.94 -4.42
N ASP A 3 -3.09 -16.94 -3.54
CA ASP A 3 -3.01 -16.73 -2.09
C ASP A 3 -1.68 -16.10 -1.67
N LYS A 4 -0.60 -16.38 -2.39
CA LYS A 4 0.70 -15.70 -2.19
C LYS A 4 0.60 -14.19 -2.42
N ASP A 5 -0.17 -13.76 -3.42
CA ASP A 5 -0.35 -12.35 -3.73
C ASP A 5 -1.15 -11.66 -2.63
N LYS A 6 -2.25 -12.31 -2.18
CA LYS A 6 -3.07 -11.82 -1.06
C LYS A 6 -2.21 -11.66 0.19
N GLN A 7 -1.38 -12.65 0.52
CA GLN A 7 -0.48 -12.59 1.66
C GLN A 7 0.54 -11.45 1.53
N ALA A 8 1.08 -11.21 0.33
CA ALA A 8 1.97 -10.09 0.09
C ALA A 8 1.25 -8.74 0.31
N PHE A 9 0.02 -8.59 -0.20
CA PHE A 9 -0.79 -7.39 0.03
C PHE A 9 -1.09 -7.16 1.50
N ILE A 10 -1.47 -8.21 2.23
CA ILE A 10 -1.72 -8.14 3.67
C ILE A 10 -0.44 -7.76 4.41
N LEU A 11 0.68 -8.42 4.11
CA LEU A 11 1.96 -8.15 4.77
C LEU A 11 2.42 -6.70 4.56
N TYR A 12 2.50 -6.24 3.32
CA TYR A 12 2.91 -4.85 3.03
C TYR A 12 1.91 -3.84 3.60
N GLY A 13 0.60 -4.16 3.53
CA GLY A 13 -0.45 -3.34 4.11
C GLY A 13 -0.32 -3.22 5.63
N SER A 14 -0.08 -4.32 6.34
CA SER A 14 0.14 -4.36 7.78
C SER A 14 1.41 -3.59 8.18
N ILE A 15 2.51 -3.76 7.46
CA ILE A 15 3.75 -3.00 7.72
C ILE A 15 3.49 -1.50 7.57
N ALA A 16 2.85 -1.08 6.48
CA ALA A 16 2.51 0.33 6.26
C ALA A 16 1.54 0.87 7.33
N ALA A 17 0.53 0.10 7.74
CA ALA A 17 -0.38 0.50 8.80
C ALA A 17 0.33 0.68 10.16
N VAL A 18 1.22 -0.26 10.52
CA VAL A 18 2.04 -0.16 11.73
C VAL A 18 2.96 1.06 11.66
N LEU A 19 3.59 1.32 10.51
CA LEU A 19 4.41 2.51 10.31
C LEU A 19 3.59 3.79 10.42
N GLY A 20 2.36 3.84 9.91
CA GLY A 20 1.47 5.00 10.06
C GLY A 20 1.11 5.25 11.51
N PHE A 21 0.80 4.19 12.26
CA PHE A 21 0.50 4.28 13.68
C PHE A 21 1.74 4.71 14.50
N ALA A 22 2.89 4.11 14.26
CA ALA A 22 4.16 4.48 14.88
C ALA A 22 4.57 5.92 14.53
N SER A 23 4.31 6.36 13.30
CA SER A 23 4.58 7.73 12.86
C SER A 23 3.76 8.74 13.67
N LYS A 24 2.51 8.41 13.96
CA LYS A 24 1.60 9.28 14.73
C LYS A 24 1.94 9.31 16.23
N LEU A 25 2.23 8.15 16.83
CA LEU A 25 2.38 8.03 18.29
C LEU A 25 3.80 8.17 18.81
N LEU A 26 4.80 7.76 18.03
CA LEU A 26 6.19 7.74 18.47
C LEU A 26 7.00 8.83 17.77
N TYR A 27 6.97 8.82 16.43
CA TYR A 27 7.80 9.71 15.63
C TYR A 27 7.41 11.18 15.78
N ARG A 28 6.13 11.53 15.57
CA ARG A 28 5.67 12.93 15.66
C ARG A 28 5.95 13.53 17.05
N PRO A 29 5.58 12.91 18.19
CA PRO A 29 5.91 13.48 19.50
C PRO A 29 7.42 13.61 19.73
N TRP A 30 8.22 12.64 19.26
CA TRP A 30 9.67 12.70 19.39
C TRP A 30 10.30 13.86 18.62
N ILE A 31 9.90 14.10 17.37
CA ILE A 31 10.38 15.23 16.57
C ILE A 31 9.97 16.57 17.20
N VAL A 32 8.70 16.72 17.59
CA VAL A 32 8.19 17.95 18.23
C VAL A 32 8.92 18.23 19.55
N SER A 33 9.12 17.22 20.39
CA SER A 33 9.78 17.38 21.71
C SER A 33 11.27 17.68 21.63
N ASN A 34 11.95 17.19 20.59
CA ASN A 34 13.38 17.47 20.37
C ASN A 34 13.61 18.67 19.44
N ALA A 35 12.55 19.38 19.03
CA ALA A 35 12.59 20.50 18.09
C ALA A 35 13.42 20.20 16.82
N LEU A 36 13.36 18.95 16.34
CA LEU A 36 14.10 18.52 15.18
C LEU A 36 13.42 19.04 13.91
N ASN A 37 14.21 19.60 12.98
CA ASN A 37 13.70 19.99 11.67
C ASN A 37 13.73 18.79 10.73
N ASP A 38 12.58 18.16 10.53
CA ASP A 38 12.41 17.03 9.62
C ASP A 38 11.74 17.43 8.30
N TYR A 39 11.80 18.72 7.93
CA TYR A 39 11.15 19.29 6.74
C TYR A 39 9.62 19.05 6.69
N GLY A 40 8.99 18.72 7.82
CA GLY A 40 7.55 18.51 7.94
C GLY A 40 7.08 17.08 7.70
N VAL A 41 8.00 16.10 7.64
CA VAL A 41 7.68 14.67 7.51
C VAL A 41 6.74 14.20 8.61
N GLN A 42 6.90 14.69 9.84
CA GLN A 42 6.04 14.38 10.97
C GLN A 42 4.57 14.76 10.76
N GLY A 43 4.30 15.74 9.91
CA GLY A 43 2.96 16.16 9.52
C GLY A 43 2.33 15.09 8.65
N PHE A 44 2.92 14.82 7.49
CA PHE A 44 2.28 14.05 6.44
C PHE A 44 2.54 12.53 6.47
N ALA A 45 3.60 12.07 7.14
CA ALA A 45 3.97 10.64 7.16
C ALA A 45 2.84 9.73 7.69
N PRO A 46 2.14 10.06 8.80
CA PRO A 46 1.03 9.24 9.27
C PRO A 46 -0.05 9.02 8.19
N SER A 47 -0.48 10.09 7.50
CA SER A 47 -1.55 10.02 6.51
C SER A 47 -1.09 9.26 5.25
N PHE A 48 0.15 9.47 4.80
CA PHE A 48 0.74 8.68 3.72
C PHE A 48 0.73 7.17 4.01
N PHE A 49 1.31 6.76 5.14
CA PHE A 49 1.43 5.35 5.50
C PHE A 49 0.09 4.70 5.80
N TYR A 50 -0.83 5.46 6.41
CA TYR A 50 -2.19 5.00 6.68
C TYR A 50 -2.94 4.69 5.38
N VAL A 51 -2.94 5.61 4.40
CA VAL A 51 -3.63 5.38 3.11
C VAL A 51 -2.98 4.25 2.33
N ALA A 52 -1.64 4.20 2.27
CA ALA A 52 -0.94 3.10 1.62
C ALA A 52 -1.31 1.75 2.25
N GLY A 53 -1.29 1.66 3.59
CA GLY A 53 -1.66 0.46 4.33
C GLY A 53 -3.10 0.04 4.10
N ALA A 54 -4.04 0.97 4.25
CA ALA A 54 -5.47 0.72 4.05
C ALA A 54 -5.76 0.21 2.62
N CYS A 55 -5.18 0.85 1.60
CA CYS A 55 -5.34 0.44 0.20
C CYS A 55 -4.84 -0.99 -0.03
N LEU A 56 -3.65 -1.33 0.46
CA LEU A 56 -3.07 -2.67 0.29
C LEU A 56 -3.87 -3.74 1.05
N LEU A 57 -4.31 -3.45 2.27
CA LEU A 57 -5.15 -4.37 3.06
C LEU A 57 -6.48 -4.66 2.37
N VAL A 58 -7.17 -3.63 1.86
CA VAL A 58 -8.44 -3.79 1.12
C VAL A 58 -8.27 -4.70 -0.09
N VAL A 59 -7.15 -4.59 -0.81
CA VAL A 59 -6.82 -5.50 -1.91
C VAL A 59 -6.56 -6.92 -1.40
N GLY A 60 -5.79 -7.06 -0.31
CA GLY A 60 -5.43 -8.34 0.29
C GLY A 60 -6.62 -9.17 0.76
N PHE A 61 -7.67 -8.52 1.29
CA PHE A 61 -8.91 -9.18 1.74
C PHE A 61 -9.89 -9.54 0.62
N GLY A 62 -9.49 -9.42 -0.65
CA GLY A 62 -10.25 -10.00 -1.76
C GLY A 62 -11.28 -9.08 -2.40
N SER A 63 -10.98 -7.77 -2.46
CA SER A 63 -11.76 -6.82 -3.25
C SER A 63 -11.98 -7.29 -4.69
N LYS A 64 -13.25 -7.27 -5.15
CA LYS A 64 -13.62 -7.56 -6.55
C LYS A 64 -13.14 -6.48 -7.51
N ASN A 65 -13.17 -5.22 -7.09
CA ASN A 65 -12.75 -4.06 -7.87
C ASN A 65 -11.62 -3.32 -7.15
N GLN A 66 -10.45 -3.95 -7.09
CA GLN A 66 -9.29 -3.52 -6.31
C GLN A 66 -8.98 -2.02 -6.42
N VAL A 67 -8.88 -1.49 -7.63
CA VAL A 67 -8.56 -0.07 -7.86
C VAL A 67 -9.66 0.83 -7.32
N LYS A 68 -10.93 0.47 -7.55
CA LYS A 68 -12.08 1.23 -7.08
C LYS A 68 -12.14 1.27 -5.55
N ASP A 69 -11.87 0.14 -4.91
CA ASP A 69 -11.92 0.05 -3.45
C ASP A 69 -10.73 0.77 -2.80
N MET A 70 -9.56 0.80 -3.45
CA MET A 70 -8.44 1.66 -3.06
C MET A 70 -8.78 3.14 -3.18
N LEU A 71 -9.48 3.54 -4.26
CA LEU A 71 -9.97 4.92 -4.40
C LEU A 71 -10.98 5.28 -3.31
N TYR A 72 -11.87 4.36 -2.93
CA TYR A 72 -12.78 4.58 -1.81
C TYR A 72 -12.06 4.67 -0.46
N ALA A 73 -11.04 3.85 -0.23
CA ALA A 73 -10.21 3.95 0.97
C ALA A 73 -9.51 5.32 1.07
N ALA A 74 -8.89 5.77 -0.04
CA ALA A 74 -8.27 7.09 -0.12
C ALA A 74 -9.29 8.23 0.04
N ALA A 75 -10.47 8.12 -0.58
CA ALA A 75 -11.53 9.09 -0.43
C ALA A 75 -12.04 9.18 1.03
N GLY A 76 -12.16 8.04 1.72
CA GLY A 76 -12.48 8.00 3.14
C GLY A 76 -11.44 8.73 4.00
N ALA A 77 -10.15 8.54 3.70
CA ALA A 77 -9.08 9.28 4.36
C ALA A 77 -9.15 10.79 4.07
N THR A 78 -9.41 11.20 2.83
CA THR A 78 -9.62 12.61 2.47
C THR A 78 -10.78 13.22 3.23
N VAL A 79 -11.91 12.52 3.33
CA VAL A 79 -13.07 12.98 4.10
C VAL A 79 -12.71 13.14 5.57
N TYR A 80 -11.91 12.22 6.13
CA TYR A 80 -11.42 12.33 7.51
C TYR A 80 -10.56 13.58 7.72
N GLU A 81 -9.59 13.85 6.84
CA GLU A 81 -8.77 15.07 6.95
C GLU A 81 -9.59 16.35 6.77
N VAL A 82 -10.52 16.37 5.81
CA VAL A 82 -11.44 17.50 5.63
C VAL A 82 -12.35 17.68 6.85
N SER A 83 -12.77 16.61 7.51
CA SER A 83 -13.56 16.70 8.75
C SER A 83 -12.74 17.26 9.92
N GLN A 84 -11.44 16.95 10.00
CA GLN A 84 -10.55 17.54 10.99
C GLN A 84 -10.36 19.03 10.77
N TYR A 85 -10.40 19.52 9.54
CA TYR A 85 -10.35 20.95 9.26
C TYR A 85 -11.49 21.72 9.95
N PHE A 86 -12.72 21.20 9.89
CA PHE A 86 -13.87 21.83 10.56
C PHE A 86 -13.75 21.84 12.09
N THR A 87 -12.91 20.95 12.66
CA THR A 87 -12.71 20.84 14.12
C THR A 87 -11.51 21.66 14.60
N SER A 88 -10.43 21.72 13.82
CA SER A 88 -9.12 22.29 14.21
C SER A 88 -8.74 23.60 13.50
N MET A 89 -9.54 24.04 12.51
CA MET A 89 -9.32 25.22 11.67
C MET A 89 -7.97 25.30 10.93
N THR A 90 -7.21 24.20 10.85
CA THR A 90 -5.95 24.16 10.11
C THR A 90 -6.06 23.16 8.98
N PHE A 91 -5.98 23.64 7.74
CA PHE A 91 -6.00 22.78 6.55
C PHE A 91 -4.56 22.48 6.17
N ASP A 92 -4.08 21.27 6.46
CA ASP A 92 -2.75 20.88 6.02
C ASP A 92 -2.81 20.29 4.60
N PHE A 93 -2.51 21.12 3.60
CA PHE A 93 -2.41 20.68 2.21
C PHE A 93 -1.38 19.55 2.02
N LYS A 94 -0.41 19.42 2.93
CA LYS A 94 0.57 18.33 2.90
C LYS A 94 -0.08 16.98 3.16
N ASP A 95 -1.12 16.91 3.98
CA ASP A 95 -1.82 15.66 4.27
C ASP A 95 -2.63 15.18 3.06
N LEU A 96 -3.22 16.10 2.29
CA LEU A 96 -3.90 15.75 1.04
C LEU A 96 -2.92 15.23 -0.02
N LEU A 97 -1.75 15.86 -0.14
CA LEU A 97 -0.67 15.36 -0.99
C LEU A 97 -0.15 14.00 -0.49
N ALA A 98 -0.08 13.79 0.83
CA ALA A 98 0.31 12.51 1.43
C ALA A 98 -0.67 11.39 1.06
N ILE A 99 -1.97 11.66 1.13
CA ILE A 99 -3.03 10.72 0.72
C ILE A 99 -2.87 10.35 -0.75
N ALA A 100 -2.70 11.35 -1.63
CA ALA A 100 -2.52 11.11 -3.06
C ALA A 100 -1.25 10.30 -3.34
N ALA A 101 -0.14 10.63 -2.68
CA ALA A 101 1.11 9.89 -2.78
C ALA A 101 0.98 8.45 -2.26
N GLY A 102 0.32 8.24 -1.12
CA GLY A 102 0.09 6.93 -0.52
C GLY A 102 -0.75 6.03 -1.42
N LEU A 103 -1.82 6.57 -2.01
CA LEU A 103 -2.61 5.90 -3.04
C LEU A 103 -1.76 5.54 -4.27
N GLY A 104 -0.97 6.49 -4.78
CA GLY A 104 -0.09 6.27 -5.92
C GLY A 104 0.91 5.12 -5.69
N VAL A 105 1.57 5.11 -4.53
CA VAL A 105 2.49 4.03 -4.14
C VAL A 105 1.75 2.69 -4.01
N ALA A 106 0.57 2.66 -3.40
CA ALA A 106 -0.21 1.44 -3.29
C ALA A 106 -0.62 0.88 -4.67
N LEU A 107 -0.98 1.75 -5.63
CA LEU A 107 -1.29 1.36 -7.00
C LEU A 107 -0.07 0.81 -7.74
N LEU A 108 1.10 1.41 -7.55
CA LEU A 108 2.36 0.92 -8.11
C LEU A 108 2.71 -0.46 -7.53
N LEU A 109 2.65 -0.62 -6.20
CA LEU A 109 2.91 -1.91 -5.55
C LEU A 109 1.95 -2.99 -6.03
N ARG A 110 0.67 -2.68 -6.17
CA ARG A 110 -0.32 -3.58 -6.77
C ARG A 110 0.10 -4.02 -8.16
N LYS A 111 0.46 -3.08 -9.03
CA LYS A 111 0.91 -3.39 -10.39
C LYS A 111 2.13 -4.32 -10.37
N THR A 112 3.13 -4.03 -9.54
CA THR A 112 4.36 -4.82 -9.43
C THR A 112 4.11 -6.24 -8.91
N ILE A 113 3.29 -6.39 -7.86
CA ILE A 113 2.96 -7.71 -7.29
C ILE A 113 2.25 -8.58 -8.32
N LEU A 114 1.21 -8.04 -8.97
CA LEU A 114 0.46 -8.79 -9.98
C LEU A 114 1.29 -9.14 -11.22
N GLN A 115 2.18 -8.24 -11.66
CA GLN A 115 3.10 -8.50 -12.78
C GLN A 115 4.07 -9.64 -12.47
N ARG A 116 4.64 -9.67 -11.25
CA ARG A 116 5.53 -10.77 -10.81
C ARG A 116 4.82 -12.12 -10.82
N SER A 117 3.58 -12.15 -10.36
CA SER A 117 2.79 -13.39 -10.32
C SER A 117 2.45 -13.90 -11.71
N CYS A 118 2.19 -13.01 -12.67
CA CYS A 118 2.04 -13.38 -14.08
C CYS A 118 3.33 -13.98 -14.66
N GLN A 119 4.47 -13.33 -14.41
CA GLN A 119 5.76 -13.83 -14.90
C GLN A 119 6.12 -15.21 -14.33
N ASN A 120 5.86 -15.42 -13.04
CA ASN A 120 6.12 -16.71 -12.39
C ASN A 120 5.27 -17.85 -12.97
N LEU A 121 4.04 -17.57 -13.41
CA LEU A 121 3.19 -18.57 -14.06
C LEU A 121 3.71 -18.95 -15.45
N ILE A 122 4.18 -17.97 -16.22
CA ILE A 122 4.77 -18.21 -17.56
C ILE A 122 6.02 -19.08 -17.44
N ASN A 123 6.93 -18.72 -16.52
CA ASN A 123 8.17 -19.48 -16.31
C ASN A 123 7.87 -20.93 -15.87
N ALA A 124 6.86 -21.14 -15.02
CA ALA A 124 6.47 -22.47 -14.59
C ALA A 124 5.88 -23.32 -15.73
N SER A 125 5.13 -22.72 -16.66
CA SER A 125 4.63 -23.44 -17.84
C SER A 125 5.73 -23.81 -18.84
N ASP A 126 6.77 -22.99 -18.96
CA ASP A 126 7.89 -23.27 -19.86
C ASP A 126 8.76 -24.43 -19.35
N GLU A 127 8.97 -24.52 -18.03
CA GLU A 127 9.68 -25.64 -17.40
C GLU A 127 8.94 -26.97 -17.60
N ASP A 128 7.61 -26.99 -17.43
CA ASP A 128 6.79 -28.21 -17.54
C ASP A 128 6.78 -28.76 -18.98
N ASN A 129 6.65 -27.88 -19.97
CA ASN A 129 6.75 -28.23 -21.39
C ASN A 129 8.12 -28.81 -21.75
N ALA A 130 9.21 -28.20 -21.26
CA ALA A 130 10.56 -28.70 -21.50
C ALA A 130 10.80 -30.09 -20.93
N THR A 131 10.24 -30.40 -19.74
CA THR A 131 10.31 -31.76 -19.17
C THR A 131 9.50 -32.78 -19.95
N THR A 132 8.34 -32.40 -20.49
CA THR A 132 7.47 -33.30 -21.24
C THR A 132 8.09 -33.71 -22.58
N ASP A 133 8.69 -32.76 -23.29
CA ASP A 133 9.43 -33.03 -24.53
C ASP A 133 10.63 -33.96 -24.29
N PHE A 134 11.31 -33.82 -23.16
CA PHE A 134 12.45 -34.67 -22.82
C PHE A 134 12.08 -36.13 -22.53
N GLN A 135 10.86 -36.38 -22.02
CA GLN A 135 10.36 -37.75 -21.82
C GLN A 135 9.90 -38.40 -23.13
N SER A 136 9.28 -37.63 -24.03
CA SER A 136 8.87 -38.06 -25.36
C SER A 136 10.05 -38.61 -26.19
N ILE A 137 11.21 -37.95 -26.14
CA ILE A 137 12.41 -38.34 -26.91
C ILE A 137 13.06 -39.65 -26.41
N LYS A 138 12.76 -40.10 -25.18
CA LYS A 138 13.35 -41.30 -24.58
C LYS A 138 12.55 -42.59 -24.80
N THR A 139 11.44 -42.53 -25.53
CA THR A 139 10.55 -43.67 -25.86
C THR A 139 10.66 -44.04 -27.33
#